data_AF-A0A397VZS6-F1
#
_entry.id   AF-A0A397VZS6-F1
#
_cell.length_a   1.000
_cell.length_b   1.000
_cell.length_c   1.000
_cell.angle_alpha   90.00
_cell.angle_beta   90.00
_cell.angle_gamma   90.00
#
_symmetry.space_group_name_H-M   'P 1'
#
loop_
_entity.id
_entity.type
_entity.pdbx_description
1 polymer ?
#
loop_
_entity_poly.entity_id
_entity_poly.type
_entity_poly.pdbx_seq_one_letter_code
_entity_poly.pdbx_strand_id
1 'polypeptide(L)'
;MFPSSTALSVGIRRSRLQIEVIRFYRECCKAIKRKPPETQIRFQQFLRSQFRQHKISSKDHEAIEYLLRRGKRQLESYQSDSIKDINV
;
A
#
# COMPACT_ATOMS: atom_id res chain seq x y z
N MET A 1 -19.25 -24.69 9.05
CA MET A 1 -19.04 -25.03 7.64
C MET A 1 -18.87 -23.72 6.88
N PHE A 2 -17.65 -23.21 6.74
CA PHE A 2 -17.35 -22.00 5.96
C PHE A 2 -16.54 -22.44 4.74
N PRO A 3 -16.95 -22.10 3.50
CA PRO A 3 -16.17 -22.48 2.33
C PRO A 3 -14.86 -21.68 2.35
N SER A 4 -13.76 -22.38 2.58
CA SER A 4 -12.41 -21.92 2.28
C SER A 4 -12.35 -21.64 0.78
N SER A 5 -12.56 -20.38 0.40
CA SER A 5 -12.39 -19.91 -0.97
C SER A 5 -10.90 -19.85 -1.29
N THR A 6 -10.35 -20.98 -1.71
CA THR A 6 -9.09 -21.05 -2.45
C THR A 6 -9.37 -20.47 -3.84
N ALA A 7 -9.39 -19.13 -3.92
CA ALA A 7 -9.38 -18.44 -5.19
C ALA A 7 -8.10 -18.81 -5.94
N LEU A 8 -8.24 -19.66 -6.95
CA LEU A 8 -7.24 -19.95 -7.96
C LEU A 8 -6.73 -18.63 -8.52
N SER A 9 -5.55 -18.21 -8.08
CA SER A 9 -4.88 -17.04 -8.62
C SER A 9 -4.35 -17.40 -10.01
N VAL A 10 -5.18 -17.24 -11.03
CA VAL A 10 -4.72 -17.09 -12.42
C VAL A 10 -3.63 -16.03 -12.39
N GLY A 11 -2.40 -16.44 -12.72
CA GLY A 11 -1.23 -15.58 -12.68
C GLY A 11 -1.35 -14.50 -13.75
N ILE A 12 -2.01 -13.38 -13.42
CA ILE A 12 -1.99 -12.18 -14.26
C ILE A 12 -0.52 -11.81 -14.45
N ARG A 13 -0.02 -11.89 -15.69
CA ARG A 13 1.33 -11.41 -16.03
C ARG A 13 1.34 -9.91 -15.82
N ARG A 14 2.11 -9.47 -14.84
CA ARG A 14 2.27 -8.06 -14.46
C ARG A 14 3.66 -7.59 -14.85
N SER A 15 3.77 -6.33 -15.27
CA SER A 15 5.07 -5.72 -15.51
C SER A 15 5.87 -5.67 -14.20
N ARG A 16 7.19 -5.57 -14.30
CA ARG A 16 8.07 -5.44 -13.12
C ARG A 16 7.62 -4.28 -12.21
N LEU A 17 7.28 -3.14 -12.81
CA LEU A 17 6.81 -1.97 -12.07
C LEU A 17 5.46 -2.21 -11.38
N GLN A 18 4.51 -2.87 -12.05
CA GLN A 18 3.25 -3.26 -11.42
C GLN A 18 3.44 -4.22 -10.24
N ILE A 19 4.38 -5.17 -10.35
CA ILE A 19 4.75 -6.06 -9.25
C ILE A 19 5.33 -5.25 -8.09
N GLU A 20 6.18 -4.27 -8.36
CA GLU A 20 6.74 -3.38 -7.34
C GLU A 20 5.67 -2.55 -6.63
N VAL A 21 4.71 -1.99 -7.36
CA VAL A 21 3.56 -1.27 -6.78
C VAL A 21 2.77 -2.18 -5.83
N ILE A 22 2.47 -3.41 -6.25
CA ILE A 22 1.73 -4.36 -5.43
C ILE A 22 2.53 -4.76 -4.19
N ARG A 23 3.83 -5.03 -4.34
CA ARG A 23 4.71 -5.32 -3.19
C ARG A 23 4.71 -4.15 -2.21
N PHE A 24 4.86 -2.93 -2.70
CA PHE A 24 4.84 -1.73 -1.87
C PHE A 24 3.51 -1.54 -1.13
N TYR A 25 2.37 -1.75 -1.80
CA TYR A 25 1.05 -1.70 -1.16
C TYR A 25 0.92 -2.76 -0.05
N ARG A 26 1.40 -3.99 -0.28
CA ARG A 26 1.41 -5.06 0.72
C ARG A 26 2.31 -4.73 1.91
N GLU A 27 3.48 -4.15 1.67
CA GLU A 27 4.39 -3.69 2.73
C GLU A 27 3.73 -2.60 3.60
N CYS A 28 3.03 -1.64 2.99
CA CYS A 28 2.24 -0.66 3.73
C CYS A 28 1.20 -1.35 4.62
N CYS A 29 0.41 -2.29 4.08
CA CYS A 29 -0.58 -3.02 4.89
C CYS A 29 0.06 -3.82 6.04
N LYS A 30 1.25 -4.41 5.85
CA LYS A 30 1.98 -5.07 6.94
C LYS A 30 2.41 -4.09 8.02
N ALA A 31 2.92 -2.91 7.64
CA ALA A 31 3.30 -1.88 8.58
C ALA A 31 2.10 -1.40 9.42
N ILE A 32 0.93 -1.25 8.78
CA ILE A 32 -0.31 -0.88 9.48
C ILE A 32 -0.71 -1.94 10.50
N LYS A 33 -0.60 -3.23 10.16
CA LYS A 33 -0.90 -4.34 11.09
C LYS A 33 -0.01 -4.36 12.34
N ARG A 34 1.15 -3.69 12.32
CA ARG A 34 2.03 -3.56 13.50
C ARG A 34 1.59 -2.44 14.45
N LYS A 35 0.70 -1.54 14.01
CA LYS A 35 0.17 -0.44 14.84
C LYS A 35 -1.00 -0.94 15.72
N PRO A 36 -1.34 -0.24 16.82
CA PRO A 36 -2.45 -0.61 17.69
C PRO A 36 -3.78 -0.71 16.91
N PRO A 37 -4.64 -1.69 17.20
CA PRO A 37 -5.85 -1.99 16.42
C PRO A 37 -6.78 -0.79 16.24
N GLU A 38 -6.85 0.09 17.23
CA GLU A 38 -7.67 1.31 17.25
C GLU A 38 -7.28 2.30 16.14
N THR A 39 -5.99 2.38 15.81
CA THR A 39 -5.44 3.30 14.80
C THR A 39 -5.41 2.66 13.40
N GLN A 40 -5.41 1.32 13.30
CA GLN A 40 -5.24 0.60 12.03
C GLN A 40 -6.26 1.02 10.97
N ILE A 41 -7.53 1.24 11.35
CA ILE A 41 -8.59 1.64 10.42
C ILE A 41 -8.27 2.99 9.79
N ARG A 42 -7.82 3.98 10.58
CA ARG A 42 -7.44 5.30 10.09
C ARG A 42 -6.26 5.22 9.12
N PHE A 43 -5.22 4.47 9.49
CA PHE A 43 -4.07 4.23 8.61
C PHE A 43 -4.46 3.55 7.29
N GLN A 44 -5.40 2.58 7.33
CA GLN A 44 -5.89 1.93 6.11
C GLN A 44 -6.69 2.89 5.22
N GLN A 45 -7.55 3.72 5.82
CA GLN A 45 -8.31 4.73 5.10
C GLN A 45 -7.39 5.77 4.45
N PHE A 46 -6.38 6.24 5.19
CA PHE A 46 -5.34 7.14 4.68
C PHE A 46 -4.55 6.50 3.53
N LEU A 47 -4.07 5.27 3.68
CA LEU A 47 -3.37 4.57 2.60
C LEU A 47 -4.26 4.48 1.34
N ARG A 48 -5.52 4.09 1.53
CA ARG A 48 -6.50 3.98 0.45
C ARG A 48 -6.81 5.32 -0.22
N SER A 49 -6.84 6.43 0.52
CA SER A 49 -7.07 7.75 -0.04
C SER A 49 -5.87 8.22 -0.85
N GLN A 50 -4.65 8.02 -0.36
CA GLN A 50 -3.41 8.38 -1.08
C GLN A 50 -3.28 7.63 -2.41
N PHE A 51 -3.55 6.33 -2.44
CA PHE A 51 -3.52 5.55 -3.68
C PHE A 51 -4.66 5.92 -4.66
N ARG A 52 -5.78 6.47 -4.18
CA ARG A 52 -6.89 6.94 -5.04
C ARG A 52 -6.73 8.39 -5.50
N GLN A 53 -5.99 9.22 -4.76
CA GLN A 53 -5.80 10.63 -5.06
C GLN A 53 -5.09 10.85 -6.39
N HIS A 54 -4.19 9.93 -6.75
CA HIS A 54 -3.45 10.00 -8.01
C HIS A 54 -4.15 9.19 -9.11
N LYS A 55 -4.79 9.90 -10.06
CA LYS A 55 -5.26 9.30 -11.31
C LYS A 55 -4.12 9.24 -12.31
N ILE A 56 -3.32 8.19 -12.27
CA ILE A 56 -2.15 7.99 -13.15
C ILE A 56 -2.50 6.96 -14.20
N SER A 57 -2.06 7.16 -15.44
CA SER A 57 -2.17 6.12 -16.46
C SER A 57 -1.19 5.00 -16.15
N SER A 58 -1.60 3.74 -16.39
CA SER A 58 -0.71 2.58 -16.28
C SER A 58 0.52 2.66 -17.19
N LYS A 59 0.53 3.58 -18.16
CA LYS A 59 1.61 3.82 -19.12
C LYS A 59 2.65 4.85 -18.63
N ASP A 60 2.33 5.64 -17.61
CA ASP A 60 3.21 6.72 -17.12
C ASP A 60 4.22 6.15 -16.12
N HIS A 61 5.18 5.36 -16.62
CA HIS A 61 6.14 4.64 -15.79
C HIS A 61 6.98 5.58 -14.92
N GLU A 62 7.40 6.75 -15.43
CA GLU A 62 8.16 7.75 -14.67
C GLU A 62 7.37 8.31 -13.48
N ALA A 63 6.10 8.64 -13.68
CA ALA A 63 5.23 9.15 -12.63
C ALA A 63 4.99 8.09 -11.54
N ILE A 64 4.77 6.83 -11.95
CA ILE A 64 4.62 5.70 -11.03
C ILE A 64 5.90 5.48 -10.22
N GLU A 65 7.08 5.53 -10.87
CA GLU A 65 8.37 5.39 -10.19
C GLU A 65 8.62 6.52 -9.18
N TYR A 66 8.34 7.77 -9.58
CA TYR A 66 8.48 8.92 -8.69
C TYR A 66 7.61 8.78 -7.43
N LEU A 67 6.34 8.42 -7.61
CA LEU A 67 5.41 8.23 -6.50
C LEU A 67 5.76 7.02 -5.64
N LEU A 68 6.28 5.95 -6.24
CA LEU A 68 6.81 4.80 -5.49
C LEU A 68 8.00 5.20 -4.62
N ARG A 69 8.96 5.94 -5.17
CA ARG A 69 10.11 6.43 -4.39
C ARG A 69 9.66 7.36 -3.26
N ARG A 70 8.74 8.28 -3.53
CA ARG A 70 8.16 9.18 -2.51
C ARG A 70 7.44 8.41 -1.41
N GLY A 71 6.59 7.45 -1.78
CA GLY A 71 5.83 6.63 -0.85
C GLY A 71 6.72 5.76 0.03
N LYS A 72 7.81 5.19 -0.50
CA LYS A 72 8.80 4.42 0.28
C LYS A 72 9.45 5.27 1.37
N ARG A 73 9.88 6.50 1.05
CA ARG A 73 10.43 7.44 2.05
C ARG A 73 9.42 7.81 3.14
N GLN A 74 8.16 8.02 2.74
CA GLN A 74 7.07 8.25 3.71
C GLN A 74 6.87 7.04 4.63
N LEU A 75 6.85 5.82 4.07
CA LEU A 75 6.69 4.59 4.85
C LEU A 75 7.85 4.39 5.83
N GLU A 76 9.09 4.64 5.42
CA GLU A 76 10.26 4.61 6.32
C GLU A 76 10.09 5.58 7.49
N SER A 77 9.58 6.79 7.22
CA SER A 77 9.30 7.79 8.25
C SER A 77 8.20 7.33 9.22
N TYR A 78 7.11 6.72 8.70
CA TYR A 78 5.98 6.21 9.50
C TYR A 78 6.27 4.89 10.24
N GLN A 79 7.27 4.13 9.78
CA GLN A 79 7.76 2.95 10.47
C GLN A 79 8.54 3.29 11.74
N SER A 80 9.08 4.52 11.85
CA SER A 80 9.67 4.99 13.09
C SER A 80 8.62 5.06 14.20
N ASP A 81 8.97 4.56 15.38
CA ASP A 81 8.10 4.44 16.57
C ASP A 81 7.51 5.77 17.07
N SER A 82 8.02 6.89 16.56
CA SER A 82 7.55 8.23 16.89
C SER A 82 6.17 8.56 16.31
N ILE A 83 5.75 7.92 15.21
CA ILE A 83 4.46 8.23 14.57
C ILE A 83 3.45 7.15 14.91
N LYS A 84 2.67 7.38 15.97
CA LYS A 84 1.67 6.44 16.50
C LYS A 84 0.26 6.69 15.97
N ASP A 85 -0.03 7.87 15.45
CA ASP A 85 -1.33 8.22 14.89
C ASP A 85 -1.19 9.14 13.67
N ILE A 86 -2.10 9.01 12.72
CA ILE A 86 -2.28 9.96 11.62
C ILE A 86 -3.70 10.51 11.77
N ASN A 87 -3.80 11.78 12.12
CA ASN A 87 -5.07 12.49 12.11
C ASN A 87 -5.27 13.07 10.70
N VAL A 88 -6.20 12.50 9.94
CA VAL A 88 -6.62 12.96 8.60
C VAL A 88 -8.10 13.27 8.68
#